data_AF-A0A4Q0YFN0-F1
#
_entry.id   AF-A0A4Q0YFN0-F1
#
_cell.length_a   1.000
_cell.length_b   1.000
_cell.length_c   1.000
_cell.angle_alpha   90.00
_cell.angle_beta   90.00
_cell.angle_gamma   90.00
#
_symmetry.space_group_name_H-M   'P 1'
#
loop_
_entity.id
_entity.type
_entity.pdbx_description
1 polymer ?
#
loop_
_entity_poly.entity_id
_entity_poly.type
_entity_poly.pdbx_seq_one_letter_code
_entity_poly.pdbx_strand_id
1 'polypeptide(L)'
;MHNCLVEICKEFEKLKGFLNNPTKEQEEIVNRLFKSFMECFPTIKEEKLEYPSEFIEDIRLFNEGHELVNKKFEDIQIRYLMLSDFYDFVRVTKKYKKI
;
A
#
# COMPACT_ATOMS: atom_id res chain seq x y z
N MET A 1 4.16 -10.06 10.73
CA MET A 1 3.68 -8.81 10.13
C MET A 1 3.74 -7.72 11.18
N HIS A 2 4.41 -6.62 10.88
CA HIS A 2 4.47 -5.45 11.77
C HIS A 2 3.07 -4.85 12.00
N ASN A 3 2.80 -4.37 13.22
CA ASN A 3 1.48 -3.82 13.57
C ASN A 3 1.01 -2.71 12.61
N CYS A 4 1.93 -1.86 12.11
CA CYS A 4 1.56 -0.82 11.15
C CYS A 4 1.01 -1.37 9.82
N LEU A 5 1.54 -2.49 9.32
CA LEU A 5 1.00 -3.16 8.13
C LEU A 5 -0.36 -3.81 8.38
N VAL A 6 -0.56 -4.37 9.57
CA VAL A 6 -1.83 -5.00 9.96
C VAL A 6 -2.96 -3.96 10.01
N GLU A 7 -2.70 -2.79 10.58
CA GLU A 7 -3.69 -1.71 10.64
C GLU A 7 -4.00 -1.15 9.24
N ILE A 8 -3.00 -1.03 8.36
CA ILE A 8 -3.22 -0.66 6.95
C ILE A 8 -4.17 -1.66 6.28
N CYS A 9 -3.94 -2.97 6.46
CA CYS A 9 -4.80 -4.01 5.88
C CYS A 9 -6.25 -3.93 6.41
N LYS A 10 -6.43 -3.72 7.72
CA LYS A 10 -7.76 -3.60 8.35
C LYS A 10 -8.54 -2.39 7.84
N GLU A 11 -7.87 -1.26 7.67
CA GLU A 11 -8.52 -0.06 7.12
C GLU A 11 -8.81 -0.22 5.63
N PHE A 12 -7.90 -0.85 4.87
CA PHE A 12 -8.09 -1.10 3.45
C PHE A 12 -9.31 -2.00 3.16
N GLU A 13 -9.63 -2.98 4.01
CA GLU A 13 -10.83 -3.82 3.86
C GLU A 13 -12.16 -3.03 3.81
N LYS A 14 -12.17 -1.81 4.37
CA LYS A 14 -13.35 -0.94 4.38
C LYS A 14 -13.53 -0.20 3.05
N LEU A 15 -12.49 -0.12 2.22
CA LEU A 15 -12.50 0.55 0.90
C LEU A 15 -13.11 -0.33 -0.20
N LYS A 16 -14.39 -0.67 -0.05
CA LYS A 16 -15.13 -1.42 -1.07
C LYS A 16 -15.64 -0.49 -2.17
N GLY A 17 -15.53 -0.94 -3.42
CA GLY A 17 -16.11 -0.24 -4.58
C GLY A 17 -15.35 1.00 -5.05
N PHE A 18 -14.13 1.23 -4.55
CA PHE A 18 -13.32 2.41 -4.88
C PHE A 18 -13.17 2.65 -6.39
N LEU A 19 -12.93 1.59 -7.18
CA LEU A 19 -12.70 1.70 -8.62
C LEU A 19 -13.93 2.11 -9.45
N ASN A 20 -15.15 2.02 -8.91
CA ASN A 20 -16.37 2.26 -9.69
C ASN A 20 -16.84 3.72 -9.61
N ASN A 21 -16.71 4.36 -8.44
CA ASN A 21 -17.01 5.78 -8.24
C ASN A 21 -16.46 6.22 -6.86
N PRO A 22 -15.17 6.58 -6.76
CA PRO A 22 -14.55 6.89 -5.48
C PRO A 22 -15.17 8.17 -4.88
N THR A 23 -15.50 8.14 -3.60
CA THR A 23 -15.89 9.35 -2.87
C THR A 23 -14.64 10.08 -2.38
N LYS A 24 -14.73 11.40 -2.16
CA LYS A 24 -13.63 12.19 -1.58
C LYS A 24 -13.12 11.61 -0.26
N GLU A 25 -14.02 11.10 0.58
CA GLU A 25 -13.66 10.44 1.84
C GLU A 25 -12.81 9.19 1.59
N GLN A 26 -13.16 8.38 0.58
CA GLN A 26 -12.37 7.21 0.22
C GLN A 26 -11.00 7.60 -0.34
N GLU A 27 -10.91 8.67 -1.13
CA GLU A 27 -9.62 9.20 -1.61
C GLU A 27 -8.74 9.66 -0.45
N GLU A 28 -9.30 10.36 0.54
CA GLU A 28 -8.58 10.76 1.75
C GLU A 28 -8.06 9.56 2.55
N ILE A 29 -8.88 8.49 2.68
CA ILE A 29 -8.46 7.24 3.32
C ILE A 29 -7.33 6.59 2.53
N VAL A 30 -7.43 6.47 1.21
CA VAL A 30 -6.37 5.92 0.36
C VAL A 30 -5.07 6.72 0.53
N ASN A 31 -5.15 8.05 0.53
CA ASN A 31 -3.99 8.92 0.73
C ASN A 31 -3.32 8.71 2.09
N ARG A 32 -4.14 8.61 3.15
CA ARG A 32 -3.64 8.33 4.50
C ARG A 32 -2.95 6.97 4.56
N LEU A 33 -3.60 5.93 4.04
CA LEU A 33 -3.07 4.57 4.03
C LEU A 33 -1.78 4.46 3.23
N PHE A 34 -1.74 5.11 2.06
CA PHE A 34 -0.55 5.16 1.22
C PHE A 34 0.63 5.80 1.97
N LYS A 35 0.40 6.94 2.64
CA LYS A 35 1.43 7.60 3.43
C LYS A 35 1.92 6.72 4.58
N SER A 36 1.00 6.13 5.35
CA SER A 36 1.35 5.20 6.44
C SER A 36 2.12 3.99 5.93
N PHE A 37 1.77 3.49 4.75
CA PHE A 37 2.49 2.40 4.11
C PHE A 37 3.92 2.81 3.73
N MET A 38 4.10 3.98 3.11
CA MET A 38 5.42 4.50 2.73
C MET A 38 6.33 4.76 3.93
N GLU A 39 5.78 5.09 5.09
CA GLU A 39 6.54 5.24 6.35
C GLU A 39 6.84 3.87 6.99
N CYS A 40 5.89 2.95 6.97
CA CYS A 40 5.99 1.65 7.64
C CYS A 40 6.86 0.66 6.86
N PHE A 41 6.62 0.48 5.56
CA PHE A 41 7.26 -0.54 4.74
C PHE A 41 8.80 -0.47 4.77
N PRO A 42 9.45 0.71 4.66
CA PRO A 42 10.90 0.83 4.73
C PRO A 42 11.54 0.30 6.02
N THR A 43 10.81 0.31 7.14
CA THR A 43 11.34 -0.14 8.45
C THR A 43 11.46 -1.66 8.57
N ILE A 44 10.81 -2.40 7.67
CA ILE A 44 10.69 -3.85 7.73
C ILE A 44 11.84 -4.46 6.92
N LYS A 45 12.77 -5.15 7.56
CA LYS A 45 13.97 -5.67 6.88
C LYS A 45 13.75 -7.06 6.27
N GLU A 46 13.25 -8.01 7.05
CA GLU A 46 13.15 -9.41 6.64
C GLU A 46 11.93 -9.69 5.76
N GLU A 47 10.75 -9.12 6.10
CA GLU A 47 9.52 -9.40 5.33
C GLU A 47 9.55 -8.79 3.92
N LYS A 48 10.39 -7.76 3.68
CA LYS A 48 10.58 -7.17 2.34
C LYS A 48 11.09 -8.17 1.32
N LEU A 49 11.93 -9.13 1.72
CA LEU A 49 12.56 -10.10 0.82
C LEU A 49 11.56 -11.02 0.12
N GLU A 50 10.32 -11.08 0.61
CA GLU A 50 9.26 -11.90 0.02
C GLU A 50 8.38 -11.15 -0.99
N TYR A 51 8.45 -9.81 -1.02
CA TYR A 51 7.69 -9.01 -1.99
C TYR A 51 8.39 -9.01 -3.36
N PRO A 52 7.64 -8.84 -4.47
CA PRO A 52 8.25 -8.69 -5.80
C PRO A 52 9.29 -7.56 -5.82
N SER A 53 10.42 -7.79 -6.47
CA SER A 53 11.52 -6.81 -6.54
C SER A 53 11.09 -5.49 -7.18
N GLU A 54 10.22 -5.54 -8.18
CA GLU A 54 9.64 -4.34 -8.83
C GLU A 54 8.84 -3.48 -7.84
N PHE A 55 8.07 -4.13 -6.95
CA PHE A 55 7.28 -3.44 -5.93
C PHE A 55 8.18 -2.75 -4.89
N ILE A 56 9.24 -3.44 -4.46
CA ILE A 56 10.23 -2.88 -3.53
C ILE A 56 10.97 -1.71 -4.17
N GLU A 57 11.33 -1.83 -5.45
CA GLU A 57 12.03 -0.80 -6.21
C GLU A 57 11.18 0.46 -6.38
N ASP A 58 9.90 0.32 -6.75
CA ASP A 58 8.96 1.45 -6.87
C ASP A 58 8.85 2.23 -5.55
N ILE A 59 8.79 1.54 -4.41
CA ILE A 59 8.75 2.16 -3.08
C ILE A 59 10.08 2.86 -2.74
N ARG A 60 11.21 2.25 -3.13
CA ARG A 60 12.53 2.87 -2.92
C ARG A 60 12.65 4.16 -3.72
N LEU A 61 12.35 4.11 -5.02
CA LEU A 61 12.42 5.26 -5.93
C LEU A 61 11.48 6.40 -5.50
N PHE A 62 10.28 6.07 -5.00
CA PHE A 62 9.36 7.07 -4.44
C PHE A 62 9.99 7.78 -3.23
N ASN A 63 10.54 7.03 -2.27
CA ASN A 63 11.17 7.59 -1.08
C ASN A 63 12.46 8.38 -1.37
N GLU A 64 13.18 8.00 -2.44
CA GLU A 64 14.33 8.75 -2.96
C GLU A 64 13.94 10.03 -3.70
N GLY A 65 12.63 10.27 -3.91
CA GLY A 65 12.12 11.48 -4.55
C GLY A 65 12.19 11.45 -6.09
N HIS A 66 12.24 10.26 -6.70
CA HIS A 66 12.36 10.13 -8.14
C HIS A 66 11.11 10.68 -8.87
N GLU A 67 11.31 11.71 -9.70
CA GLU A 67 10.22 12.54 -10.23
C GLU A 67 9.16 11.75 -11.01
N LEU A 68 9.58 10.80 -11.85
CA LEU A 68 8.66 9.99 -12.66
C LEU A 68 7.79 9.06 -11.79
N VAL A 69 8.35 8.52 -10.71
CA VAL A 69 7.64 7.63 -9.79
C VAL A 69 6.72 8.45 -8.90
N ASN A 70 7.15 9.63 -8.46
CA ASN A 70 6.30 10.58 -7.74
C ASN A 70 5.09 10.99 -8.56
N LYS A 71 5.29 11.35 -9.85
CA LYS A 71 4.20 11.65 -10.79
C LYS A 71 3.25 10.48 -10.98
N LYS A 72 3.77 9.25 -11.12
CA LYS A 72 2.95 8.03 -11.18
C LYS A 72 2.06 7.90 -9.93
N PHE A 73 2.59 8.19 -8.75
CA PHE A 73 1.84 8.16 -7.50
C PHE A 73 1.03 9.45 -7.24
N GLU A 74 0.96 10.44 -8.13
CA GLU A 74 -0.03 11.53 -7.98
C GLU A 74 -1.46 11.03 -8.26
N ASP A 75 -1.59 9.98 -9.07
CA ASP A 75 -2.86 9.33 -9.34
C ASP A 75 -3.34 8.50 -8.14
N ILE A 76 -4.52 8.86 -7.63
CA ILE A 76 -5.14 8.20 -6.48
C ILE A 76 -5.49 6.74 -6.75
N GLN A 77 -5.84 6.39 -7.99
CA GLN A 77 -6.14 5.02 -8.38
C GLN A 77 -4.87 4.17 -8.36
N ILE A 78 -3.72 4.73 -8.77
CA ILE A 78 -2.43 4.04 -8.67
C ILE A 78 -2.05 3.78 -7.21
N ARG A 79 -2.29 4.75 -6.30
CA ARG A 79 -2.11 4.53 -4.86
C ARG A 79 -2.99 3.39 -4.34
N TYR A 80 -4.26 3.37 -4.75
CA TYR A 80 -5.19 2.32 -4.39
C TYR A 80 -4.77 0.95 -4.91
N LEU A 81 -4.37 0.84 -6.18
CA LEU A 81 -3.93 -0.41 -6.79
C LEU A 81 -2.70 -0.97 -6.10
N MET A 82 -1.72 -0.12 -5.78
CA MET A 82 -0.53 -0.55 -5.03
C MET A 82 -0.89 -1.10 -3.64
N LEU A 83 -1.78 -0.43 -2.92
CA LEU A 83 -2.29 -0.92 -1.62
C LEU A 83 -3.11 -2.21 -1.77
N SER A 84 -3.82 -2.38 -2.89
CA SER A 84 -4.57 -3.59 -3.22
C SER A 84 -3.63 -4.77 -3.46
N ASP A 85 -2.59 -4.59 -4.27
CA ASP A 85 -1.58 -5.61 -4.56
C ASP A 85 -0.88 -6.04 -3.27
N PHE A 86 -0.54 -5.07 -2.42
CA PHE A 86 -0.02 -5.33 -1.08
C PHE A 86 -1.00 -6.15 -0.24
N TYR A 87 -2.25 -5.72 -0.11
CA TYR A 87 -3.26 -6.41 0.69
C TYR A 87 -3.50 -7.85 0.19
N ASP A 88 -3.58 -8.03 -1.13
CA ASP A 88 -3.76 -9.34 -1.75
C ASP A 88 -2.56 -10.25 -1.51
N PHE A 89 -1.34 -9.74 -1.63
CA PHE A 89 -0.13 -10.49 -1.32
C PHE A 89 -0.12 -10.99 0.13
N VAL A 90 -0.39 -10.10 1.09
CA VAL A 90 -0.38 -10.46 2.52
C VAL A 90 -1.52 -11.43 2.87
N ARG A 91 -2.66 -11.30 2.20
CA ARG A 91 -3.80 -12.22 2.31
C ARG A 91 -3.46 -13.62 1.78
N VAL A 92 -2.88 -13.70 0.58
CA VAL A 92 -2.53 -14.98 -0.09
C VAL A 92 -1.41 -15.72 0.66
N THR A 93 -0.41 -14.99 1.15
CA THR A 93 0.72 -15.55 1.92
C THR A 93 0.35 -15.97 3.35
N LYS A 94 -0.93 -15.88 3.74
CA LYS A 94 -1.47 -16.18 5.09
C LYS A 94 -0.82 -15.39 6.23
N LYS A 95 -0.02 -14.36 5.93
CA LYS A 95 0.54 -13.44 6.93
C LYS A 95 -0.55 -12.58 7.57
N TYR A 96 -1.64 -12.31 6.84
CA TYR A 96 -2.86 -11.71 7.38
C TYR A 96 -3.91 -12.80 7.62
N LYS A 97 -3.92 -13.41 8.81
CA LYS A 97 -5.07 -14.18 9.28
C LYS A 97 -6.04 -13.22 9.95
N LYS A 98 -7.27 -13.15 9.44
CA LYS A 98 -8.43 -12.71 10.23
C LYS A 98 -8.47 -13.62 11.46
N ILE A 99 -8.00 -13.11 12.61
CA ILE A 99 -8.26 -13.73 13.91
C ILE A 99 -9.76 -13.61 14.18
#